data_AF-A0ABD2LWH5-F1
#
_entry.id   AF-A0ABD2LWH5-F1
#
_cell.length_a   1.000
_cell.length_b   1.000
_cell.length_c   1.000
_cell.angle_alpha   90.00
_cell.angle_beta   90.00
_cell.angle_gamma   90.00
#
_symmetry.space_group_name_H-M   'P 1'
#
loop_
_entity.id
_entity.type
_entity.pdbx_description
1 polymer ?
#
loop_
_entity_poly.entity_id
_entity_poly.type
_entity_poly.pdbx_seq_one_letter_code
_entity_poly.pdbx_strand_id
1 'polypeptide(L)'
;MLFPQFFLLFLFILVPDGMAQQMNKVTGPRCFSCASSSLKSQWQVTGFPRVPNITATGEKAFLFQDANCGDNPEYKDDSFVTPVSSCPGGSCIEMLVVADGIYSVLRGCLSDFFDFPPSNGEEGCTWGLSSQNALIATSEKGELVQNVRVGVNLCPAKEGTQCNSLLRPSVEYAQGKQQTDASTSAAGNAWPYSCRKSTSMVQCLQCSRYDWDGDCHWNYREYCTGAWCTKTIGYVNGRWLEQRGCAPFNPLNSQICTKVETNAALSELSGQNIDIHVSSEQCFCNQNRCNGTFTPKTLTALSVLWPLILAFFLLKN
;
A
#
# COMPACT_ATOMS: atom_id res chain seq x y z
N MET A 1 18.11 61.01 60.38
CA MET A 1 17.72 61.03 58.94
C MET A 1 18.37 59.80 58.31
N LEU A 2 17.59 58.72 58.21
CA LEU A 2 17.05 58.17 56.95
C LEU A 2 18.03 57.24 56.22
N PHE A 3 17.86 55.95 56.51
CA PHE A 3 18.05 54.79 55.60
C PHE A 3 17.28 55.02 54.26
N PRO A 4 17.58 54.34 53.12
CA PRO A 4 17.76 52.88 53.13
C PRO A 4 18.80 52.23 52.20
N GLN A 5 19.28 51.10 52.69
CA GLN A 5 19.82 49.96 51.94
C GLN A 5 18.75 49.35 51.03
N PHE A 6 19.10 49.14 49.77
CA PHE A 6 18.33 48.32 48.84
C PHE A 6 18.44 46.84 49.23
N PHE A 7 17.38 46.30 49.82
CA PHE A 7 17.15 44.86 49.94
C PHE A 7 16.56 44.37 48.61
N LEU A 8 17.36 43.64 47.83
CA LEU A 8 16.91 42.96 46.62
C LEU A 8 16.20 41.67 47.04
N LEU A 9 14.88 41.74 47.13
CA LEU A 9 14.00 40.61 47.41
C LEU A 9 13.91 39.74 46.14
N PHE A 10 14.69 38.65 46.07
CA PHE A 10 14.46 37.60 45.07
C PHE A 10 13.18 36.86 45.43
N LEU A 11 12.08 37.24 44.77
CA LEU A 11 10.83 36.51 44.79
C LEU A 11 11.02 35.21 43.99
N PHE A 12 11.29 34.11 44.67
CA PHE A 12 11.14 32.77 44.08
C PHE A 12 9.65 32.55 43.84
N ILE A 13 9.21 32.80 42.60
CA ILE A 13 7.93 32.29 42.12
C ILE A 13 8.11 30.78 42.00
N LEU A 14 7.63 30.05 43.00
CA LEU A 14 7.37 28.62 42.91
C LEU A 14 6.33 28.42 41.81
N VAL A 15 6.80 28.13 40.60
CA VAL A 15 5.94 27.57 39.56
C VAL A 15 5.57 26.16 40.05
N PRO A 16 4.28 25.83 40.18
CA PRO A 16 3.88 24.50 40.60
C PRO A 16 4.32 23.47 39.53
N ASP A 17 5.32 22.65 39.88
CA ASP A 17 5.64 21.39 39.21
C ASP A 17 4.43 20.45 39.36
N GLY A 18 3.48 20.57 38.44
CA GLY A 18 2.19 19.90 38.62
C GLY A 18 1.30 19.89 37.39
N MET A 19 1.87 19.88 36.20
CA MET A 19 1.15 19.52 34.98
C MET A 19 1.98 18.54 34.16
N ALA A 20 2.26 17.38 34.74
CA ALA A 20 2.48 16.19 33.93
C ALA A 20 1.19 15.98 33.14
N GLN A 21 1.20 16.36 31.86
CA GLN A 21 0.15 16.00 30.93
C GLN A 21 0.04 14.49 30.98
N GLN A 22 -1.05 14.01 31.59
CA GLN A 22 -1.42 12.62 31.61
C GLN A 22 -1.78 12.28 30.17
N MET A 23 -0.78 11.92 29.37
CA MET A 23 -0.98 11.36 28.04
C MET A 23 -1.92 10.17 28.23
N ASN A 24 -3.18 10.34 27.80
CA ASN A 24 -4.14 9.26 27.73
C ASN A 24 -3.48 8.17 26.88
N LYS A 25 -2.99 7.13 27.55
CA LYS A 25 -2.37 5.99 26.92
C LYS A 25 -3.46 5.37 26.06
N VAL A 26 -3.41 5.63 24.75
CA VAL A 26 -4.33 5.05 23.78
C VAL A 26 -4.14 3.54 23.84
N THR A 27 -5.06 2.87 24.53
CA THR A 27 -5.20 1.42 24.62
C THR A 27 -6.05 1.00 23.42
N GLY A 28 -5.36 0.71 22.31
CA GLY A 28 -5.97 0.27 21.07
C GLY A 28 -4.92 -0.23 20.08
N PRO A 29 -5.32 -1.00 19.04
CA PRO A 29 -4.48 -1.29 17.88
C PRO A 29 -3.75 -0.05 17.36
N ARG A 30 -2.51 -0.21 16.85
CA ARG A 30 -1.70 0.91 16.34
C ARG A 30 -1.30 0.66 14.88
N CYS A 31 -2.05 1.25 13.95
CA CYS A 31 -1.64 1.34 12.55
C CYS A 31 -1.31 2.79 12.21
N PHE A 32 -0.14 3.03 11.61
CA PHE A 32 0.19 4.34 11.05
C PHE A 32 -0.55 4.55 9.72
N SER A 33 -0.97 5.78 9.44
CA SER A 33 -1.70 6.13 8.22
C SER A 33 -1.01 7.31 7.53
N CYS A 34 -0.16 7.00 6.55
CA CYS A 34 0.65 7.98 5.84
C CYS A 34 1.20 7.43 4.52
N ALA A 35 1.67 8.30 3.65
CA ALA A 35 2.45 7.96 2.46
C ALA A 35 3.58 8.97 2.23
N SER A 36 4.64 8.57 1.54
CA SER A 36 5.62 9.50 0.98
C SER A 36 4.97 10.50 0.04
N SER A 37 5.47 11.73 -0.01
CA SER A 37 4.88 12.82 -0.79
C SER A 37 4.89 12.56 -2.30
N SER A 38 5.88 11.80 -2.78
CA SER A 38 5.97 11.29 -4.17
C SER A 38 4.74 10.50 -4.61
N LEU A 39 4.06 9.79 -3.69
CA LEU A 39 2.89 8.97 -4.00
C LEU A 39 1.62 9.80 -4.27
N LYS A 40 1.63 11.10 -3.97
CA LYS A 40 0.47 11.97 -4.22
C LYS A 40 0.14 12.08 -5.71
N SER A 41 1.15 12.19 -6.56
CA SER A 41 1.01 12.26 -8.02
C SER A 41 1.26 10.91 -8.72
N GLN A 42 1.76 9.91 -7.99
CA GLN A 42 2.14 8.60 -8.52
C GLN A 42 1.39 7.45 -7.84
N TRP A 43 0.16 7.68 -7.37
CA TRP A 43 -0.60 6.71 -6.57
C TRP A 43 -0.71 5.33 -7.22
N GLN A 44 -0.81 5.29 -8.56
CA GLN A 44 -0.93 4.07 -9.34
C GLN A 44 0.21 3.06 -9.12
N VAL A 45 1.40 3.51 -8.68
CA VAL A 45 2.55 2.61 -8.42
C VAL A 45 2.33 1.71 -7.21
N THR A 46 1.39 2.07 -6.32
CA THR A 46 1.01 1.26 -5.16
C THR A 46 0.15 0.05 -5.54
N GLY A 47 -0.46 0.11 -6.73
CA GLY A 47 -1.49 -0.83 -7.15
C GLY A 47 -2.83 -0.67 -6.43
N PHE A 48 -2.97 0.28 -5.50
CA PHE A 48 -4.26 0.54 -4.83
C PHE A 48 -5.21 1.36 -5.68
N PRO A 49 -6.51 1.07 -5.62
CA PRO A 49 -7.49 1.76 -6.44
C PRO A 49 -7.73 3.20 -6.03
N ARG A 50 -7.67 3.51 -4.73
CA ARG A 50 -7.94 4.86 -4.23
C ARG A 50 -6.90 5.32 -3.22
N VAL A 51 -6.70 6.64 -3.22
CA VAL A 51 -6.05 7.34 -2.11
C VAL A 51 -7.06 7.42 -0.96
N PRO A 52 -6.66 7.13 0.30
CA PRO A 52 -7.53 7.38 1.45
C PRO A 52 -7.97 8.84 1.55
N ASN A 53 -9.01 9.09 2.33
CA ASN A 53 -9.56 10.44 2.47
C ASN A 53 -8.55 11.41 3.12
N ILE A 54 -7.94 12.27 2.30
CA ILE A 54 -6.95 13.27 2.73
C ILE A 54 -7.57 14.47 3.48
N THR A 55 -8.90 14.64 3.44
CA THR A 55 -9.59 15.70 4.19
C THR A 55 -10.04 15.23 5.58
N ALA A 56 -9.84 13.94 5.91
CA ALA A 56 -10.13 13.44 7.24
C ALA A 56 -9.17 14.08 8.26
N THR A 57 -9.71 14.44 9.42
CA THR A 57 -8.95 15.05 10.52
C THR A 57 -8.88 14.10 11.72
N GLY A 58 -7.88 14.28 12.59
CA GLY A 58 -7.74 13.48 13.81
C GLY A 58 -7.26 12.05 13.54
N GLU A 59 -7.83 11.06 14.22
CA GLU A 59 -7.40 9.64 14.15
C GLU A 59 -7.57 8.98 12.77
N LYS A 60 -8.25 9.65 11.83
CA LYS A 60 -8.45 9.16 10.45
C LYS A 60 -7.67 9.94 9.40
N ALA A 61 -6.83 10.90 9.82
CA ALA A 61 -6.06 11.69 8.88
C ALA A 61 -5.06 10.81 8.13
N PHE A 62 -5.08 10.89 6.80
CA PHE A 62 -4.08 10.29 5.92
C PHE A 62 -3.18 11.39 5.39
N LEU A 63 -1.88 11.30 5.66
CA LEU A 63 -0.92 12.36 5.34
C LEU A 63 0.13 11.93 4.33
N PHE A 64 0.40 12.81 3.38
CA PHE A 64 1.51 12.69 2.45
C PHE A 64 2.74 13.43 2.98
N GLN A 65 3.68 12.72 3.60
CA GLN A 65 4.89 13.29 4.17
C GLN A 65 6.05 12.29 4.22
N ASP A 66 7.25 12.74 3.86
CA ASP A 66 8.43 11.88 3.82
C ASP A 66 9.09 11.68 5.19
N ALA A 67 9.31 12.78 5.93
CA ALA A 67 10.11 12.81 7.17
C ALA A 67 9.60 11.92 8.33
N ASN A 68 8.34 11.50 8.28
CA ASN A 68 7.68 10.78 9.38
C ASN A 68 6.99 9.48 8.94
N CYS A 69 6.79 9.29 7.63
CA CYS A 69 6.25 8.03 7.15
C CYS A 69 7.34 6.96 7.00
N GLY A 70 8.58 7.37 6.71
CA GLY A 70 9.73 6.48 6.57
C GLY A 70 10.52 6.23 7.86
N ASP A 71 10.63 7.26 8.71
CA ASP A 71 11.48 7.23 9.90
C ASP A 71 10.74 6.80 11.17
N ASN A 72 11.53 6.27 12.09
CA ASN A 72 11.15 5.60 13.34
C ASN A 72 9.91 6.27 14.01
N PRO A 73 8.73 5.62 14.05
CA PRO A 73 7.55 6.18 14.69
C PRO A 73 7.62 6.02 16.22
N GLU A 74 8.79 6.34 16.80
CA GLU A 74 8.83 6.68 18.20
C GLU A 74 8.02 7.96 18.36
N TYR A 75 7.03 7.88 19.25
CA TYR A 75 6.19 8.98 19.73
C TYR A 75 7.04 10.13 20.30
N LYS A 76 7.79 10.83 19.45
CA LYS A 76 8.52 12.04 19.83
C LYS A 76 7.68 13.23 19.40
N ASP A 77 6.86 13.65 20.35
CA ASP A 77 6.18 14.93 20.49
C ASP A 77 5.22 15.37 19.36
N ASP A 78 3.93 15.20 19.69
CA ASP A 78 2.78 16.09 19.43
C ASP A 78 2.43 16.52 18.00
N SER A 79 3.12 16.04 16.98
CA SER A 79 2.89 16.60 15.66
C SER A 79 2.97 15.53 14.55
N PHE A 80 1.80 14.98 14.26
CA PHE A 80 1.27 14.73 12.90
C PHE A 80 0.96 13.30 12.46
N VAL A 81 1.43 12.20 13.06
CA VAL A 81 0.87 10.85 12.72
C VAL A 81 0.32 10.17 13.95
N THR A 82 -0.94 10.46 14.28
CA THR A 82 -1.67 9.71 15.29
C THR A 82 -1.93 8.30 14.74
N PRO A 83 -1.43 7.23 15.37
CA PRO A 83 -1.79 5.89 14.95
C PRO A 83 -3.28 5.69 15.12
N VAL A 84 -3.90 5.05 14.13
CA VAL A 84 -5.33 4.74 14.13
C VAL A 84 -5.59 3.68 15.19
N SER A 85 -6.49 3.98 16.12
CA SER A 85 -6.86 3.13 17.26
C SER A 85 -7.53 1.82 16.86
N SER A 86 -8.10 1.73 15.65
CA SER A 86 -8.64 0.50 15.07
C SER A 86 -8.79 0.59 13.55
N CYS A 87 -8.43 -0.47 12.82
CA CYS A 87 -8.72 -0.57 11.40
C CYS A 87 -10.02 -1.34 11.15
N PRO A 88 -10.96 -0.79 10.38
CA PRO A 88 -12.09 -1.57 9.86
C PRO A 88 -11.55 -2.79 9.08
N GLY A 89 -11.98 -4.01 9.44
CA GLY A 89 -11.45 -5.24 8.85
C GLY A 89 -10.15 -5.77 9.48
N GLY A 90 -9.61 -5.09 10.49
CA GLY A 90 -8.61 -5.66 11.40
C GLY A 90 -7.19 -5.84 10.84
N SER A 91 -6.85 -5.24 9.70
CA SER A 91 -5.51 -5.37 9.08
C SER A 91 -4.86 -4.01 8.81
N CYS A 92 -3.61 -3.86 9.23
CA CYS A 92 -2.74 -2.77 8.78
C CYS A 92 -1.96 -3.22 7.54
N ILE A 93 -1.50 -2.25 6.75
CA ILE A 93 -0.56 -2.44 5.66
C ILE A 93 0.63 -1.50 5.80
N GLU A 94 1.78 -1.99 5.36
CA GLU A 94 2.99 -1.24 5.06
C GLU A 94 3.54 -1.65 3.70
N MET A 95 4.07 -0.71 2.93
CA MET A 95 4.59 -0.98 1.60
C MET A 95 5.79 -0.08 1.30
N LEU A 96 6.80 -0.66 0.64
CA LEU A 96 7.91 0.05 0.03
C LEU A 96 7.80 -0.09 -1.49
N VAL A 97 7.80 1.03 -2.21
CA VAL A 97 7.69 1.12 -3.68
C VAL A 97 8.67 2.14 -4.23
N VAL A 98 8.83 2.17 -5.55
CA VAL A 98 9.55 3.25 -6.24
C VAL A 98 8.51 4.14 -6.89
N ALA A 99 8.56 5.44 -6.57
CA ALA A 99 7.68 6.46 -7.13
C ALA A 99 8.54 7.66 -7.53
N ASP A 100 8.44 8.08 -8.79
CA ASP A 100 9.26 9.18 -9.34
C ASP A 100 10.77 8.99 -9.12
N GLY A 101 11.24 7.74 -9.23
CA GLY A 101 12.64 7.39 -8.96
C GLY A 101 13.05 7.55 -7.49
N ILE A 102 12.12 7.68 -6.55
CA ILE A 102 12.38 7.79 -5.10
C ILE A 102 11.83 6.56 -4.39
N TYR A 103 12.60 6.04 -3.43
CA TYR A 103 12.16 4.92 -2.60
C TYR A 103 11.16 5.41 -1.55
N SER A 104 9.92 5.00 -1.75
CA SER A 104 8.74 5.60 -1.14
C SER A 104 8.01 4.60 -0.26
N VAL A 105 7.43 5.08 0.83
CA VAL A 105 6.71 4.25 1.80
C VAL A 105 5.22 4.59 1.83
N LEU A 106 4.40 3.59 2.10
CA LEU A 106 2.97 3.72 2.32
C LEU A 106 2.56 2.88 3.53
N ARG A 107 1.76 3.46 4.42
CA ARG A 107 1.23 2.84 5.64
C ARG A 107 -0.25 3.20 5.79
N GLY A 108 -1.08 2.26 6.22
CA GLY A 108 -2.48 2.56 6.52
C GLY A 108 -3.28 1.37 7.01
N CYS A 109 -4.58 1.58 7.18
CA CYS A 109 -5.54 0.48 7.27
C CYS A 109 -5.82 -0.06 5.87
N LEU A 110 -5.81 -1.39 5.71
CA LEU A 110 -6.03 -1.99 4.38
C LEU A 110 -7.37 -1.56 3.77
N SER A 111 -8.42 -1.46 4.59
CA SER A 111 -9.77 -1.05 4.18
C SER A 111 -9.87 0.40 3.70
N ASP A 112 -8.93 1.27 4.06
CA ASP A 112 -8.94 2.65 3.56
C ASP A 112 -8.58 2.71 2.07
N PHE A 113 -7.92 1.68 1.55
CA PHE A 113 -7.50 1.61 0.15
C PHE A 113 -8.49 0.90 -0.77
N PHE A 114 -9.58 0.31 -0.25
CA PHE A 114 -10.57 -0.44 -1.04
C PHE A 114 -12.00 -0.07 -0.66
N ASP A 115 -12.90 -0.01 -1.63
CA ASP A 115 -14.34 0.04 -1.34
C ASP A 115 -14.83 -1.33 -0.86
N PHE A 116 -14.25 -2.40 -1.41
CA PHE A 116 -14.54 -3.78 -1.10
C PHE A 116 -13.24 -4.52 -0.78
N PRO A 117 -12.69 -4.37 0.45
CA PRO A 117 -11.46 -5.06 0.81
C PRO A 117 -11.65 -6.58 0.68
N PRO A 118 -10.62 -7.32 0.24
CA PRO A 118 -10.69 -8.77 0.26
C PRO A 118 -10.90 -9.23 1.71
N SER A 119 -11.80 -10.20 1.91
CA SER A 119 -12.15 -10.71 3.23
C SER A 119 -10.98 -11.39 3.95
N ASN A 120 -9.98 -11.89 3.19
CA ASN A 120 -8.79 -12.56 3.71
C ASN A 120 -7.56 -12.17 2.86
N GLY A 121 -6.87 -11.08 3.19
CA GLY A 121 -5.49 -10.93 2.77
C GLY A 121 -4.64 -11.91 3.58
N GLU A 122 -3.74 -12.68 2.95
CA GLU A 122 -2.80 -13.47 3.73
C GLU A 122 -1.90 -12.51 4.52
N GLU A 123 -1.89 -12.62 5.84
CA GLU A 123 -0.94 -11.88 6.68
C GLU A 123 0.49 -12.31 6.33
N GLY A 124 1.42 -11.37 6.37
CA GLY A 124 2.83 -11.63 6.16
C GLY A 124 3.53 -10.52 5.40
N CYS A 125 4.85 -10.64 5.38
CA CYS A 125 5.73 -9.75 4.66
C CYS A 125 6.29 -10.44 3.42
N THR A 126 6.19 -9.78 2.27
CA THR A 126 6.76 -10.25 1.01
C THR A 126 7.50 -9.12 0.30
N TRP A 127 8.53 -9.48 -0.46
CA TRP A 127 9.28 -8.52 -1.28
C TRP A 127 9.63 -9.08 -2.66
N GLY A 128 9.88 -8.21 -3.61
CA GLY A 128 10.30 -8.54 -4.97
C GLY A 128 11.23 -7.48 -5.55
N LEU A 129 11.67 -7.67 -6.79
CA LEU A 129 12.56 -6.74 -7.48
C LEU A 129 11.73 -5.79 -8.34
N SER A 130 11.89 -4.48 -8.11
CA SER A 130 11.37 -3.44 -8.98
C SER A 130 12.19 -3.39 -10.27
N SER A 131 11.52 -3.13 -11.39
CA SER A 131 12.18 -2.77 -12.65
C SER A 131 12.74 -1.34 -12.65
N GLN A 132 12.37 -0.54 -11.66
CA GLN A 132 12.80 0.85 -11.51
C GLN A 132 14.01 0.96 -10.59
N ASN A 133 14.87 1.93 -10.90
CA ASN A 133 15.93 2.39 -10.01
C ASN A 133 15.36 3.41 -9.02
N ALA A 134 15.94 3.51 -7.83
CA ALA A 134 15.52 4.52 -6.86
C ALA A 134 16.72 5.26 -6.27
N LEU A 135 16.55 6.57 -6.10
CA LEU A 135 17.36 7.42 -5.27
C LEU A 135 16.88 7.27 -3.83
N ILE A 136 17.83 7.03 -2.94
CA ILE A 136 17.59 6.87 -1.51
C ILE A 136 18.36 7.98 -0.80
N ALA A 137 17.62 8.90 -0.18
CA ALA A 137 18.21 9.94 0.63
C ALA A 137 18.73 9.34 1.94
N THR A 138 20.03 9.44 2.18
CA THR A 138 20.63 9.20 3.49
C THR A 138 20.97 10.55 4.13
N SER A 139 21.30 10.55 5.43
CA SER A 139 21.70 11.77 6.16
C SER A 139 22.89 12.50 5.55
N GLU A 140 23.69 11.84 4.72
CA GLU A 140 24.93 12.38 4.17
C GLU A 140 24.87 12.57 2.64
N LYS A 141 24.23 11.66 1.89
CA LYS A 141 24.15 11.68 0.41
C LYS A 141 22.91 10.94 -0.14
N GLY A 142 22.55 11.22 -1.39
CA GLY A 142 21.63 10.36 -2.15
C GLY A 142 22.38 9.20 -2.83
N GLU A 143 21.93 7.96 -2.65
CA GLU A 143 22.45 6.79 -3.37
C GLU A 143 21.44 6.30 -4.41
N LEU A 144 21.89 6.14 -5.66
CA LEU A 144 21.07 5.53 -6.71
C LEU A 144 21.27 4.00 -6.68
N VAL A 145 20.23 3.28 -6.31
CA VAL A 145 20.23 1.81 -6.28
C VAL A 145 19.49 1.27 -7.50
N GLN A 146 20.09 0.29 -8.18
CA GLN A 146 19.47 -0.41 -9.31
C GLN A 146 18.77 -1.69 -8.85
N ASN A 147 17.70 -2.08 -9.55
CA ASN A 147 16.89 -3.28 -9.23
C ASN A 147 16.43 -3.28 -7.76
N VAL A 148 15.85 -2.16 -7.34
CA VAL A 148 15.47 -1.89 -5.95
C VAL A 148 14.46 -2.92 -5.48
N ARG A 149 14.67 -3.44 -4.26
CA ARG A 149 13.69 -4.33 -3.65
C ARG A 149 12.54 -3.53 -3.08
N VAL A 150 11.35 -3.96 -3.43
CA VAL A 150 10.08 -3.36 -3.04
C VAL A 150 9.22 -4.44 -2.41
N GLY A 151 8.28 -4.10 -1.56
CA GLY A 151 7.54 -5.12 -0.84
C GLY A 151 6.38 -4.58 -0.04
N VAL A 152 5.64 -5.52 0.53
CA VAL A 152 4.43 -5.27 1.30
C VAL A 152 4.45 -6.12 2.55
N ASN A 153 3.98 -5.56 3.65
CA ASN A 153 3.73 -6.26 4.89
C ASN A 153 2.27 -6.02 5.29
N LEU A 154 1.51 -7.12 5.37
CA LEU A 154 0.15 -7.16 5.91
C LEU A 154 0.19 -7.80 7.27
N CYS A 155 -0.46 -7.18 8.24
CA CYS A 155 -0.41 -7.67 9.60
C CYS A 155 -1.68 -7.27 10.37
N PRO A 156 -2.06 -8.04 11.41
CA PRO A 156 -3.30 -7.81 12.11
C PRO A 156 -3.19 -6.61 13.05
N ALA A 157 -4.20 -5.74 13.01
CA ALA A 157 -4.38 -4.63 13.95
C ALA A 157 -4.78 -5.17 15.33
N LYS A 158 -3.83 -5.80 16.04
CA LYS A 158 -4.01 -6.30 17.41
C LYS A 158 -3.67 -5.21 18.42
N GLU A 159 -4.38 -5.22 19.55
CA GLU A 159 -4.17 -4.26 20.63
C GLU A 159 -2.71 -4.29 21.14
N GLY A 160 -2.12 -3.11 21.31
CA GLY A 160 -0.79 -2.95 21.91
C GLY A 160 0.41 -3.24 21.01
N THR A 161 0.23 -3.76 19.80
CA THR A 161 1.34 -4.04 18.87
C THR A 161 1.35 -3.07 17.69
N GLN A 162 2.46 -2.34 17.50
CA GLN A 162 2.69 -1.59 16.28
C GLN A 162 2.98 -2.55 15.13
N CYS A 163 2.17 -2.48 14.09
CA CYS A 163 2.10 -3.55 13.10
C CYS A 163 2.79 -3.16 11.78
N ASN A 164 2.51 -1.95 11.27
CA ASN A 164 3.02 -1.44 10.00
C ASN A 164 4.21 -0.49 10.18
N SER A 165 5.24 -0.98 10.88
CA SER A 165 6.49 -0.25 11.15
C SER A 165 7.75 -1.10 10.90
N LEU A 166 7.58 -2.23 10.22
CA LEU A 166 8.63 -3.21 9.94
C LEU A 166 9.49 -2.84 8.73
N LEU A 167 8.96 -2.07 7.79
CA LEU A 167 9.64 -1.71 6.55
C LEU A 167 10.14 -0.26 6.61
N ARG A 168 11.37 -0.02 6.15
CA ARG A 168 11.97 1.32 6.15
C ARG A 168 12.64 1.62 4.82
N PRO A 169 12.52 2.85 4.31
CA PRO A 169 13.29 3.26 3.15
C PRO A 169 14.76 3.44 3.55
N SER A 170 15.60 2.44 3.27
CA SER A 170 17.06 2.55 3.43
C SER A 170 17.78 1.90 2.25
N VAL A 171 19.07 2.23 2.12
CA VAL A 171 19.96 1.64 1.10
C VAL A 171 19.99 0.12 1.25
N GLU A 172 20.08 -0.37 2.48
CA GLU A 172 20.15 -1.79 2.78
C GLU A 172 18.83 -2.51 2.51
N TYR A 173 17.66 -1.88 2.70
CA TYR A 173 16.37 -2.41 2.20
C TYR A 173 16.35 -2.47 0.67
N ALA A 174 16.78 -1.41 0.00
CA ALA A 174 16.77 -1.37 -1.45
C ALA A 174 17.72 -2.40 -2.09
N GLN A 175 18.90 -2.60 -1.51
CA GLN A 175 19.86 -3.66 -1.86
C GLN A 175 19.42 -5.04 -1.32
N GLY A 176 18.40 -5.05 -0.47
CA GLY A 176 17.83 -6.14 0.33
C GLY A 176 18.80 -7.00 1.10
N LYS A 177 19.67 -6.36 1.86
CA LYS A 177 20.19 -7.00 3.06
C LYS A 177 19.00 -7.57 3.86
N GLN A 178 19.10 -8.84 4.21
CA GLN A 178 18.14 -9.51 5.08
C GLN A 178 18.79 -9.69 6.46
N GLN A 179 17.98 -9.58 7.52
CA GLN A 179 18.44 -9.89 8.86
C GLN A 179 18.85 -11.36 8.96
N THR A 180 19.93 -11.63 9.69
CA THR A 180 20.51 -12.98 9.82
C THR A 180 19.88 -13.81 10.93
N ASP A 181 19.13 -13.19 11.85
CA ASP A 181 18.47 -13.87 12.94
C ASP A 181 17.07 -13.27 13.21
N ALA A 182 16.19 -14.07 13.82
CA ALA A 182 14.85 -13.65 14.21
C ALA A 182 14.83 -12.79 15.49
N SER A 183 15.96 -12.69 16.19
CA SER A 183 16.11 -12.00 17.48
C SER A 183 16.49 -10.52 17.35
N THR A 184 17.01 -10.09 16.21
CA THR A 184 17.26 -8.68 15.87
C THR A 184 15.97 -8.01 15.43
N SER A 185 15.05 -7.84 16.39
CA SER A 185 13.74 -7.23 16.17
C SER A 185 13.86 -5.81 15.58
N ALA A 186 13.20 -5.58 14.44
CA ALA A 186 12.62 -4.33 13.92
C ALA A 186 13.46 -3.02 13.86
N ALA A 187 14.70 -2.99 14.33
CA ALA A 187 15.54 -1.79 14.47
C ALA A 187 16.73 -1.75 13.49
N GLY A 188 16.85 -2.73 12.59
CA GLY A 188 17.92 -2.79 11.62
C GLY A 188 17.54 -2.18 10.27
N ASN A 189 18.51 -1.71 9.51
CA ASN A 189 18.33 -1.24 8.13
C ASN A 189 18.03 -2.38 7.13
N ALA A 190 17.67 -3.58 7.57
CA ALA A 190 17.58 -4.77 6.72
C ALA A 190 16.16 -5.36 6.72
N TRP A 191 15.80 -6.08 5.65
CA TRP A 191 14.52 -6.79 5.59
C TRP A 191 14.39 -7.76 6.77
N PRO A 192 13.24 -7.73 7.48
CA PRO A 192 12.96 -8.69 8.53
C PRO A 192 13.16 -10.13 8.08
N TYR A 193 13.66 -11.00 8.95
CA TYR A 193 13.82 -12.43 8.64
C TYR A 193 12.50 -13.09 8.21
N SER A 194 11.37 -12.61 8.74
CA SER A 194 10.02 -13.06 8.39
C SER A 194 9.57 -12.67 6.98
N CYS A 195 10.22 -11.70 6.33
CA CYS A 195 9.87 -11.24 4.99
C CYS A 195 10.35 -12.22 3.92
N ARG A 196 9.40 -12.79 3.19
CA ARG A 196 9.67 -13.79 2.15
C ARG A 196 9.92 -13.12 0.80
N LYS A 197 10.98 -13.53 0.11
CA LYS A 197 11.16 -13.18 -1.29
C LYS A 197 10.04 -13.80 -2.12
N SER A 198 9.43 -13.03 -3.00
CA SER A 198 8.59 -13.55 -4.07
C SER A 198 9.49 -14.31 -5.05
N THR A 199 9.56 -15.63 -4.90
CA THR A 199 10.50 -16.49 -5.63
C THR A 199 10.02 -16.85 -7.03
N SER A 200 8.72 -16.77 -7.29
CA SER A 200 8.12 -17.17 -8.56
C SER A 200 8.29 -16.08 -9.61
N MET A 201 9.38 -16.10 -10.39
CA MET A 201 9.45 -15.29 -11.60
C MET A 201 8.56 -15.90 -12.67
N VAL A 202 7.46 -15.22 -12.98
CA VAL A 202 6.50 -15.64 -14.00
C VAL A 202 6.52 -14.69 -15.19
N GLN A 203 6.29 -15.26 -16.37
CA GLN A 203 6.06 -14.51 -17.59
C GLN A 203 4.59 -14.11 -17.68
N CYS A 204 4.29 -12.83 -17.82
CA CYS A 204 2.93 -12.31 -17.91
C CYS A 204 2.72 -11.63 -19.26
N LEU A 205 1.48 -11.53 -19.72
CA LEU A 205 1.15 -10.65 -20.84
C LEU A 205 1.26 -9.20 -20.38
N GLN A 206 1.78 -8.33 -21.25
CA GLN A 206 1.91 -6.91 -20.98
C GLN A 206 1.25 -6.10 -22.08
N CYS A 207 0.10 -5.50 -21.83
CA CYS A 207 -0.59 -4.71 -22.85
C CYS A 207 -1.44 -3.62 -22.22
N SER A 208 -1.84 -2.63 -23.01
CA SER A 208 -2.85 -1.65 -22.64
C SER A 208 -3.80 -1.43 -23.80
N ARG A 209 -5.09 -1.34 -23.49
CA ARG A 209 -6.14 -1.01 -24.44
C ARG A 209 -7.15 -0.09 -23.79
N TYR A 210 -7.43 1.03 -24.44
CA TYR A 210 -8.40 2.01 -23.99
C TYR A 210 -9.31 2.39 -25.15
N ASP A 211 -10.63 2.27 -24.95
CA ASP A 211 -11.65 2.60 -25.95
C ASP A 211 -11.37 1.99 -27.34
N TRP A 212 -11.05 0.70 -27.36
CA TRP A 212 -10.68 -0.08 -28.54
C TRP A 212 -9.32 0.27 -29.17
N ASP A 213 -8.67 1.36 -28.76
CA ASP A 213 -7.31 1.74 -29.13
C ASP A 213 -6.28 1.00 -28.27
N GLY A 214 -5.17 0.60 -28.87
CA GLY A 214 -4.14 -0.27 -28.26
C GLY A 214 -4.39 -1.77 -28.42
N ASP A 215 -3.42 -2.56 -27.97
CA ASP A 215 -3.25 -3.96 -28.37
C ASP A 215 -3.35 -4.94 -27.19
N CYS A 216 -4.54 -5.15 -26.63
CA CYS A 216 -4.81 -6.22 -25.64
C CYS A 216 -5.61 -7.40 -26.20
N HIS A 217 -5.35 -7.77 -27.46
CA HIS A 217 -6.07 -8.87 -28.10
C HIS A 217 -5.62 -10.25 -27.61
N TRP A 218 -6.45 -11.28 -27.85
CA TRP A 218 -6.19 -12.67 -27.45
C TRP A 218 -4.90 -13.26 -28.06
N ASN A 219 -4.46 -12.74 -29.21
CA ASN A 219 -3.26 -13.16 -29.93
C ASN A 219 -2.03 -12.31 -29.60
N TYR A 220 -2.14 -11.33 -28.70
CA TYR A 220 -1.05 -10.44 -28.34
C TYR A 220 0.09 -11.18 -27.64
N ARG A 221 1.34 -10.80 -27.95
CA ARG A 221 2.54 -11.55 -27.54
C ARG A 221 3.66 -10.71 -26.94
N GLU A 222 3.38 -9.52 -26.44
CA GLU A 222 4.36 -8.87 -25.56
C GLU A 222 4.24 -9.40 -24.14
N TYR A 223 5.41 -9.61 -23.54
CA TYR A 223 5.55 -10.24 -22.26
C TYR A 223 6.45 -9.41 -21.37
N CYS A 224 6.11 -9.39 -20.09
CA CYS A 224 7.01 -8.97 -19.02
C CYS A 224 7.32 -10.16 -18.12
N THR A 225 8.32 -9.99 -17.26
CA THR A 225 8.62 -10.94 -16.19
C THR A 225 8.53 -10.23 -14.85
N GLY A 226 7.91 -10.90 -13.89
CA GLY A 226 7.74 -10.39 -12.53
C GLY A 226 7.29 -11.49 -11.58
N ALA A 227 7.15 -11.15 -10.31
CA ALA A 227 6.67 -12.09 -9.31
C ALA A 227 5.17 -12.43 -9.49
N TRP A 228 4.42 -11.45 -10.01
CA TRP A 228 2.98 -11.50 -10.18
C TRP A 228 2.59 -10.94 -11.53
N CYS A 229 1.55 -11.50 -12.12
CA CYS A 229 0.85 -10.94 -13.26
C CYS A 229 -0.32 -10.10 -12.78
N THR A 230 -0.47 -8.92 -13.37
CA THR A 230 -1.59 -8.01 -13.12
C THR A 230 -2.55 -8.03 -14.29
N LYS A 231 -3.84 -7.83 -13.97
CA LYS A 231 -4.90 -7.64 -14.95
C LYS A 231 -5.92 -6.65 -14.40
N THR A 232 -6.15 -5.57 -15.13
CA THR A 232 -7.20 -4.59 -14.85
C THR A 232 -8.16 -4.56 -16.03
N ILE A 233 -9.44 -4.80 -15.80
CA ILE A 233 -10.48 -4.66 -16.82
C ILE A 233 -11.60 -3.79 -16.26
N GLY A 234 -12.10 -2.83 -17.04
CA GLY A 234 -13.21 -2.00 -16.60
C GLY A 234 -13.57 -0.91 -17.58
N TYR A 235 -13.98 0.23 -17.04
CA TYR A 235 -14.38 1.40 -17.75
C TYR A 235 -13.77 2.66 -17.11
N VAL A 236 -13.34 3.60 -17.94
CA VAL A 236 -12.98 4.97 -17.53
C VAL A 236 -13.88 5.92 -18.28
N ASN A 237 -14.71 6.68 -17.57
CA ASN A 237 -15.74 7.56 -18.13
C ASN A 237 -16.65 6.82 -19.15
N GLY A 238 -17.03 5.58 -18.81
CA GLY A 238 -17.87 4.71 -19.65
C GLY A 238 -17.16 4.08 -20.85
N ARG A 239 -15.87 4.37 -21.08
CA ARG A 239 -15.06 3.78 -22.15
C ARG A 239 -14.27 2.58 -21.65
N TRP A 240 -14.21 1.52 -22.43
CA TRP A 240 -13.55 0.27 -22.05
C TRP A 240 -12.06 0.46 -21.74
N LEU A 241 -11.58 -0.17 -20.67
CA LEU A 241 -10.18 -0.23 -20.27
C LEU A 241 -9.78 -1.70 -20.07
N GLU A 242 -8.65 -2.09 -20.65
CA GLU A 242 -7.97 -3.34 -20.33
C GLU A 242 -6.46 -3.10 -20.23
N GLN A 243 -5.87 -3.48 -19.11
CA GLN A 243 -4.43 -3.41 -18.89
C GLN A 243 -3.93 -4.72 -18.29
N ARG A 244 -2.78 -5.16 -18.78
CA ARG A 244 -2.10 -6.37 -18.33
C ARG A 244 -0.63 -6.04 -18.11
N GLY A 245 -0.03 -6.62 -17.08
CA GLY A 245 1.39 -6.39 -16.81
C GLY A 245 1.96 -7.31 -15.75
N CYS A 246 3.08 -6.87 -15.19
CA CYS A 246 3.81 -7.55 -14.13
C CYS A 246 3.87 -6.65 -12.91
N ALA A 247 3.88 -7.26 -11.74
CA ALA A 247 4.13 -6.60 -10.48
C ALA A 247 5.21 -7.35 -9.68
N PRO A 248 6.02 -6.64 -8.90
CA PRO A 248 7.05 -7.22 -8.04
C PRO A 248 6.46 -7.93 -6.80
N PHE A 249 5.24 -7.57 -6.40
CA PHE A 249 4.49 -8.21 -5.32
C PHE A 249 2.99 -8.00 -5.56
N ASN A 250 2.15 -8.65 -4.76
CA ASN A 250 0.71 -8.47 -4.77
C ASN A 250 0.28 -7.73 -3.50
N PRO A 251 -0.25 -6.49 -3.59
CA PRO A 251 -0.64 -5.70 -2.44
C PRO A 251 -1.80 -6.32 -1.63
N LEU A 252 -2.57 -7.24 -2.23
CA LEU A 252 -3.66 -7.97 -1.59
C LEU A 252 -3.20 -9.27 -0.91
N ASN A 253 -1.96 -9.70 -1.18
CA ASN A 253 -1.40 -11.00 -0.81
C ASN A 253 -2.39 -12.18 -0.98
N SER A 254 -3.21 -12.14 -2.03
CA SER A 254 -4.22 -13.16 -2.34
C SER A 254 -4.51 -13.18 -3.85
N GLN A 255 -4.82 -14.36 -4.42
CA GLN A 255 -5.17 -14.50 -5.85
C GLN A 255 -6.63 -14.10 -6.14
N ILE A 256 -7.08 -13.00 -5.56
CA ILE A 256 -8.45 -12.53 -5.64
C ILE A 256 -8.49 -11.27 -6.51
N CYS A 257 -9.56 -11.13 -7.28
CA CYS A 257 -9.87 -9.90 -7.99
C CYS A 257 -10.64 -8.95 -7.09
N THR A 258 -10.18 -7.71 -6.99
CA THR A 258 -10.85 -6.66 -6.24
C THR A 258 -11.56 -5.69 -7.19
N LYS A 259 -12.72 -5.20 -6.77
CA LYS A 259 -13.42 -4.13 -7.49
C LYS A 259 -12.83 -2.79 -7.10
N VAL A 260 -12.74 -1.92 -8.09
CA VAL A 260 -12.14 -0.61 -8.03
C VAL A 260 -13.18 0.38 -8.53
N GLU A 261 -13.68 1.24 -7.64
CA GLU A 261 -14.54 2.36 -8.00
C GLU A 261 -13.84 3.63 -7.54
N THR A 262 -13.56 4.55 -8.45
CA THR A 262 -12.85 5.79 -8.08
C THR A 262 -13.34 6.95 -8.91
N ASN A 263 -13.57 8.07 -8.22
CA ASN A 263 -13.84 9.36 -8.84
C ASN A 263 -12.65 10.27 -8.53
N ALA A 264 -11.95 10.71 -9.57
CA ALA A 264 -10.85 11.65 -9.44
C ALA A 264 -11.14 12.87 -10.31
N ALA A 265 -11.01 14.07 -9.74
CA ALA A 265 -10.99 15.29 -10.54
C ALA A 265 -9.54 15.53 -10.99
N LEU A 266 -9.27 15.36 -12.29
CA LEU A 266 -8.03 15.87 -12.86
C LEU A 266 -8.15 17.37 -13.00
N SER A 267 -7.48 18.07 -12.09
CA SER A 267 -7.41 19.52 -12.03
C SER A 267 -6.08 19.97 -12.64
N GLU A 268 -5.85 19.69 -13.92
CA GLU A 268 -4.65 20.19 -14.62
C GLU A 268 -4.77 19.92 -16.12
N LEU A 269 -5.45 20.83 -16.82
CA LEU A 269 -5.21 21.25 -18.21
C LEU A 269 -6.22 22.39 -18.47
N SER A 270 -5.74 23.63 -18.45
CA SER A 270 -6.53 24.83 -18.83
C SER A 270 -7.63 25.30 -17.85
N GLY A 271 -7.52 24.99 -16.55
CA GLY A 271 -8.49 25.43 -15.53
C GLY A 271 -9.86 24.74 -15.59
N GLN A 272 -9.97 23.66 -16.38
CA GLN A 272 -11.13 22.79 -16.38
C GLN A 272 -10.91 21.61 -15.43
N ASN A 273 -11.91 21.33 -14.60
CA ASN A 273 -11.96 20.09 -13.82
C ASN A 273 -12.51 18.99 -14.73
N ILE A 274 -11.68 17.99 -15.02
CA ILE A 274 -12.12 16.80 -15.72
C ILE A 274 -12.41 15.74 -14.66
N ASP A 275 -13.68 15.41 -14.49
CA ASP A 275 -14.07 14.29 -13.64
C ASP A 275 -13.76 12.98 -14.37
N ILE A 276 -12.96 12.14 -13.72
CA ILE A 276 -12.62 10.80 -14.15
C ILE A 276 -13.26 9.81 -13.20
N HIS A 277 -14.24 9.08 -13.73
CA HIS A 277 -14.86 7.94 -13.09
C HIS A 277 -14.22 6.65 -13.62
N VAL A 278 -13.62 5.86 -12.74
CA VAL A 278 -13.06 4.55 -13.04
C VAL A 278 -13.87 3.48 -12.32
N SER A 279 -14.42 2.53 -13.07
CA SER A 279 -15.08 1.33 -12.57
C SER A 279 -14.36 0.12 -13.15
N SER A 280 -13.58 -0.61 -12.35
CA SER A 280 -12.77 -1.72 -12.86
C SER A 280 -12.64 -2.87 -11.87
N GLU A 281 -12.14 -3.99 -12.37
CA GLU A 281 -11.73 -5.15 -11.59
C GLU A 281 -10.22 -5.37 -11.80
N GLN A 282 -9.47 -5.39 -10.70
CA GLN A 282 -8.03 -5.63 -10.69
C GLN A 282 -7.73 -6.99 -10.07
N CYS A 283 -6.97 -7.82 -10.78
CA CYS A 283 -6.61 -9.18 -10.39
C CYS A 283 -5.09 -9.36 -10.37
N PHE A 284 -4.63 -10.20 -9.45
CA PHE A 284 -3.25 -10.65 -9.36
C PHE A 284 -3.18 -12.18 -9.40
N CYS A 285 -2.20 -12.73 -10.13
CA CYS A 285 -1.96 -14.16 -10.19
C CYS A 285 -0.47 -14.46 -10.39
N ASN A 286 0.00 -15.66 -10.02
CA ASN A 286 1.44 -15.98 -9.97
C ASN A 286 1.83 -17.21 -10.80
N GLN A 287 1.10 -17.46 -11.89
CA GLN A 287 1.40 -18.53 -12.86
C GLN A 287 1.74 -17.93 -14.22
N ASN A 288 2.50 -18.65 -15.04
CA ASN A 288 2.85 -18.17 -16.38
C ASN A 288 1.60 -17.83 -17.20
N ARG A 289 1.52 -16.58 -17.64
CA ARG A 289 0.48 -16.02 -18.51
C ARG A 289 -0.93 -16.15 -17.93
N CYS A 290 -1.06 -16.21 -16.61
CA CYS A 290 -2.35 -16.33 -15.93
C CYS A 290 -3.25 -15.10 -16.11
N ASN A 291 -2.67 -13.93 -16.44
CA ASN A 291 -3.42 -12.74 -16.83
C ASN A 291 -3.94 -12.79 -18.28
N GLY A 292 -3.77 -13.93 -18.96
CA GLY A 292 -4.22 -14.18 -20.34
C GLY A 292 -5.68 -14.52 -20.48
N THR A 293 -6.23 -15.27 -19.53
CA THR A 293 -7.59 -15.76 -19.60
C THR A 293 -8.57 -14.65 -19.26
N PHE A 294 -9.57 -14.47 -20.12
CA PHE A 294 -10.81 -13.84 -19.70
C PHE A 294 -11.41 -14.82 -18.68
N THR A 295 -11.47 -14.45 -17.40
CA THR A 295 -12.25 -15.17 -16.40
C THR A 295 -13.62 -14.51 -16.37
N PRO A 296 -14.57 -14.89 -17.25
CA PRO A 296 -15.94 -14.52 -16.99
C PRO A 296 -16.32 -15.24 -15.69
N LYS A 297 -16.78 -14.48 -14.68
CA LYS A 297 -17.30 -15.02 -13.41
C LYS A 297 -18.58 -15.88 -13.58
N THR A 298 -18.84 -16.40 -14.77
CA THR A 298 -20.09 -17.07 -15.19
C THR A 298 -19.83 -18.43 -15.85
N LEU A 299 -18.97 -19.27 -15.25
CA LEU A 299 -18.83 -20.68 -15.64
C LEU A 299 -19.41 -21.68 -14.63
N THR A 300 -20.10 -21.19 -13.59
CA THR A 300 -20.93 -22.04 -12.71
C THR A 300 -22.28 -22.41 -13.32
N ALA A 301 -22.70 -21.79 -14.43
CA ALA A 301 -23.96 -22.12 -15.10
C ALA A 301 -23.88 -23.41 -15.93
N LEU A 302 -22.69 -23.81 -16.40
CA LEU A 302 -22.53 -25.02 -17.22
C LEU A 302 -22.54 -26.31 -16.40
N SER A 303 -22.17 -26.29 -15.11
CA SER A 303 -22.23 -27.46 -14.24
C SER A 303 -23.67 -27.84 -13.83
N VAL A 304 -24.63 -26.92 -13.98
CA VAL A 304 -26.06 -27.18 -13.71
C VAL A 304 -26.78 -27.75 -14.95
N LEU A 305 -26.29 -27.46 -16.16
CA LEU A 305 -26.89 -27.94 -17.41
C LEU A 305 -26.57 -29.40 -17.73
N TRP A 306 -25.40 -29.91 -17.33
CA TRP A 306 -25.01 -31.30 -17.53
C TRP A 306 -25.95 -32.34 -16.88
N PRO A 307 -26.37 -32.21 -15.61
CA PRO A 307 -27.31 -33.15 -15.01
C PRO A 307 -28.72 -33.09 -15.62
N LEU A 308 -29.16 -31.93 -16.14
CA LEU A 308 -30.45 -31.80 -16.82
C LEU A 308 -30.47 -32.50 -18.19
N ILE A 309 -29.38 -32.43 -18.95
CA ILE A 309 -29.24 -33.15 -20.22
C ILE A 309 -29.21 -34.66 -19.97
N LEU A 310 -28.46 -35.13 -18.97
CA LEU A 310 -28.44 -36.53 -18.57
C LEU A 310 -29.82 -37.05 -18.10
N ALA A 311 -30.57 -36.25 -17.33
CA ALA A 311 -31.93 -36.60 -16.93
C ALA A 311 -32.89 -36.72 -18.14
N PHE A 312 -32.73 -35.86 -19.15
CA PHE A 312 -33.56 -35.90 -20.36
C PHE A 312 -33.30 -37.14 -21.23
N PHE A 313 -32.06 -37.63 -21.26
CA PHE A 313 -31.72 -38.87 -21.98
C PHE A 313 -32.13 -40.14 -21.21
N LEU A 314 -32.12 -40.11 -19.88
CA LEU A 314 -32.56 -41.25 -19.06
C LEU A 314 -34.09 -41.43 -19.01
N LEU A 315 -34.88 -40.39 -19.27
CA LEU A 315 -36.35 -40.45 -19.33
C LEU A 315 -36.91 -40.92 -20.67
N LYS A 316 -36.08 -41.09 -21.70
CA LYS A 316 -36.49 -41.48 -23.06
C LYS A 316 -36.22 -42.93 -23.43
N ASN A 317 -35.60 -43.70 -22.54
CA ASN A 317 -35.45 -45.16 -22.63
C ASN A 317 -36.30 -45.83 -21.54
#